data_AF-A0A1C3JBX9-F1
#
_entry.id   AF-A0A1C3JBX9-F1
#
_cell.length_a   1.000
_cell.length_b   1.000
_cell.length_c   1.000
_cell.angle_alpha   90.00
_cell.angle_beta   90.00
_cell.angle_gamma   90.00
#
_symmetry.space_group_name_H-M   'P 1'
#
loop_
_entity.id
_entity.type
_entity.pdbx_description
1 polymer ?
#
loop_
_entity_poly.entity_id
_entity_poly.type
_entity_poly.pdbx_seq_one_letter_code
_entity_poly.pdbx_strand_id
1 'polypeptide(L)'
;MVELKYFEDESVQSWIFRNLVVEGEIDLSSILSSEGDWYNNVSFRKACPERMTRTCDVELLRFLRNSGLALKYAEKYDNPVDYLDRIYSIFQPLDYPIPKTNADGSIAIRFCPECILQAIQEYGFGYFKWEWLQGLQCLKHGRLLSQLKKSKRETMVLTLLKVLSGCPLDVRELTNLSVKHTQRLSRVSVDYHIMPCFMVDFYLWATMRRNDHSLGDGFHDWYYQDGRRKPVSRECLIQIYEYYNKFFPEQSHRFIKERGEIKFVRFGINQPGSLSEKLLKSSKHNCSYCTKWEAFGECPAKPIKLFVIEPQYTYTGLNPCDFFLKFGTPYFPRRPVDRHIQEIDFDLLLPT
;
A
#
# COMPACT_ATOMS: atom_id res chain seq x y z
N MET A 1 20.09 9.75 -18.29
CA MET A 1 19.71 8.66 -17.36
C MET A 1 19.28 7.47 -18.21
N VAL A 2 19.92 6.31 -18.06
CA VAL A 2 19.56 5.10 -18.83
C VAL A 2 18.61 4.27 -17.97
N GLU A 3 17.31 4.40 -18.21
CA GLU A 3 16.29 3.67 -17.45
C GLU A 3 15.98 2.33 -18.10
N LEU A 4 16.23 1.23 -17.39
CA LEU A 4 16.00 -0.11 -17.90
C LEU A 4 14.53 -0.50 -17.78
N LYS A 5 13.97 -1.06 -18.85
CA LYS A 5 12.64 -1.69 -18.83
C LYS A 5 12.70 -2.98 -17.99
N TYR A 6 11.71 -3.21 -17.13
CA TYR A 6 11.55 -4.48 -16.42
C TYR A 6 10.95 -5.55 -17.35
N PHE A 7 11.26 -6.83 -17.09
CA PHE A 7 10.63 -7.96 -17.75
C PHE A 7 9.44 -8.49 -16.95
N GLU A 8 8.47 -9.11 -17.63
CA GLU A 8 7.24 -9.60 -16.97
C GLU A 8 7.52 -10.66 -15.89
N ASP A 9 8.55 -11.47 -16.09
CA ASP A 9 9.00 -12.49 -15.15
C ASP A 9 10.13 -12.02 -14.22
N GLU A 10 10.65 -10.80 -14.38
CA GLU A 10 11.66 -10.23 -13.50
C GLU A 10 11.09 -9.88 -12.11
N SER A 11 11.91 -10.01 -11.08
CA SER A 11 11.61 -9.53 -9.73
C SER A 11 11.86 -8.03 -9.61
N VAL A 12 11.06 -7.35 -8.78
CA VAL A 12 11.27 -5.92 -8.48
C VAL A 12 12.66 -5.70 -7.88
N GLN A 13 13.15 -6.62 -7.04
CA GLN A 13 14.49 -6.59 -6.47
C GLN A 13 15.59 -6.57 -7.54
N SER A 14 15.50 -7.48 -8.53
CA SER A 14 16.42 -7.52 -9.68
C SER A 14 16.38 -6.24 -10.50
N TRP A 15 15.17 -5.77 -10.79
CA TRP A 15 15.00 -4.58 -11.62
C TRP A 15 15.58 -3.34 -10.93
N ILE A 16 15.30 -3.13 -9.64
CA ILE A 16 15.90 -2.03 -8.87
C ILE A 16 17.43 -2.18 -8.84
N PHE A 17 17.95 -3.37 -8.52
CA PHE A 17 19.39 -3.63 -8.49
C PHE A 17 20.08 -3.20 -9.79
N ARG A 18 19.55 -3.61 -10.95
CA ARG A 18 20.14 -3.27 -12.25
C ARG A 18 20.11 -1.77 -12.55
N ASN A 19 19.02 -1.08 -12.24
CA ASN A 19 18.94 0.36 -12.46
C ASN A 19 19.95 1.09 -11.58
N LEU A 20 20.06 0.73 -10.29
CA LEU A 20 21.05 1.30 -9.39
C LEU A 20 22.49 1.04 -9.87
N VAL A 21 22.80 -0.17 -10.34
CA VAL A 21 24.12 -0.49 -10.91
C VAL A 21 24.43 0.34 -12.16
N VAL A 22 23.47 0.48 -13.08
CA VAL A 22 23.65 1.29 -14.31
C VAL A 22 23.82 2.77 -14.00
N GLU A 23 23.17 3.26 -12.95
CA GLU A 23 23.34 4.63 -12.46
C GLU A 23 24.66 4.85 -11.71
N GLY A 24 25.44 3.80 -11.47
CA GLY A 24 26.68 3.86 -10.71
C GLY A 24 26.47 4.07 -9.21
N GLU A 25 25.29 3.71 -8.68
CA GLU A 25 25.00 3.79 -7.26
C GLU A 25 25.85 2.77 -6.48
N ILE A 26 26.56 3.27 -5.47
CA ILE A 26 27.47 2.46 -4.66
C ILE A 26 26.72 1.88 -3.45
N ASP A 27 25.75 2.62 -2.91
CA ASP A 27 25.01 2.19 -1.73
C ASP A 27 23.72 1.44 -2.11
N LEU A 28 23.81 0.11 -2.07
CA LEU A 28 22.70 -0.80 -2.32
C LEU A 28 21.98 -1.25 -1.03
N SER A 29 22.08 -0.50 0.07
CA SER A 29 21.41 -0.88 1.33
C SER A 29 19.89 -0.78 1.28
N SER A 30 19.29 -0.18 0.24
CA SER A 30 17.83 -0.14 0.08
C SER A 30 17.26 -1.42 -0.53
N ILE A 31 18.12 -2.33 -1.00
CA ILE A 31 17.73 -3.59 -1.64
C ILE A 31 18.40 -4.82 -1.02
N LEU A 32 19.59 -4.66 -0.43
CA LEU A 32 20.36 -5.74 0.18
C LEU A 32 20.58 -5.53 1.67
N SER A 33 20.31 -6.59 2.44
CA SER A 33 20.65 -6.66 3.87
C SER A 33 22.15 -6.62 4.11
N SER A 34 22.57 -6.42 5.36
CA SER A 34 23.99 -6.49 5.76
C SER A 34 24.60 -7.86 5.49
N GLU A 35 23.78 -8.91 5.43
CA GLU A 35 24.17 -10.30 5.14
C GLU A 35 24.01 -10.69 3.66
N GLY A 36 23.70 -9.74 2.78
CA GLY A 36 23.63 -9.97 1.33
C GLY A 36 22.35 -10.65 0.83
N ASP A 37 21.36 -10.88 1.69
CA ASP A 37 20.03 -11.28 1.22
C ASP A 37 19.25 -10.08 0.66
N TRP A 38 18.26 -10.33 -0.20
CA TRP A 38 17.29 -9.31 -0.61
C TRP A 38 16.46 -8.84 0.58
N TYR A 39 16.07 -7.57 0.59
CA TYR A 39 15.01 -7.11 1.49
C TYR A 39 13.62 -7.49 0.98
N ASN A 40 12.73 -7.84 1.92
CA ASN A 40 11.29 -7.92 1.66
C ASN A 40 10.67 -6.54 1.35
N ASN A 41 11.27 -5.46 1.88
CA ASN A 41 10.84 -4.10 1.63
C ASN A 41 11.97 -3.32 0.96
N VAL A 42 11.83 -3.10 -0.34
CA VAL A 42 12.84 -2.40 -1.15
C VAL A 42 12.39 -0.99 -1.43
N SER A 43 13.34 -0.07 -1.58
CA SER A 43 13.04 1.29 -2.00
C SER A 43 14.07 1.83 -2.99
N PHE A 44 13.63 2.80 -3.79
CA PHE A 44 14.52 3.69 -4.53
C PHE A 44 15.06 4.76 -3.59
N ARG A 45 16.38 4.96 -3.58
CA ARG A 45 17.00 6.03 -2.77
C ARG A 45 16.80 7.41 -3.39
N LYS A 46 16.79 7.46 -4.71
CA LYS A 46 16.56 8.66 -5.51
C LYS A 46 15.14 8.66 -6.06
N ALA A 47 14.68 9.83 -6.51
CA ALA A 47 13.38 9.96 -7.15
C ALA A 47 13.21 8.86 -8.22
N CYS A 48 12.04 8.23 -8.18
CA CYS A 48 11.63 7.17 -9.09
C CYS A 48 11.96 7.51 -10.56
N PRO A 49 12.44 6.54 -11.37
CA PRO A 49 12.62 6.70 -12.80
C PRO A 49 11.34 7.24 -13.48
N GLU A 50 11.48 8.22 -14.37
CA GLU A 50 10.34 8.85 -15.06
C GLU A 50 9.49 7.81 -15.79
N ARG A 51 10.11 6.76 -16.34
CA ARG A 51 9.40 5.71 -17.08
C ARG A 51 8.46 4.89 -16.20
N MET A 52 8.72 4.72 -14.91
CA MET A 52 7.78 4.00 -14.05
C MET A 52 6.50 4.79 -13.82
N THR A 53 6.53 6.12 -13.91
CA THR A 53 5.31 6.95 -13.91
C THR A 53 4.47 6.79 -15.18
N ARG A 54 5.04 6.23 -16.26
CA ARG A 54 4.36 5.99 -17.54
C ARG A 54 3.76 4.59 -17.65
N THR A 55 4.12 3.67 -16.77
CA THR A 55 3.57 2.31 -16.75
C THR A 55 2.11 2.33 -16.32
N CYS A 56 1.26 1.53 -16.98
CA CYS A 56 -0.13 1.33 -16.59
C CYS A 56 -0.21 0.72 -15.18
N ASP A 57 -1.06 1.27 -14.32
CA ASP A 57 -1.15 0.86 -12.91
C ASP A 57 -1.52 -0.63 -12.74
N VAL A 58 -2.28 -1.22 -13.66
CA VAL A 58 -2.62 -2.64 -13.63
C VAL A 58 -1.38 -3.52 -13.80
N GLU A 59 -0.50 -3.15 -14.72
CA GLU A 59 0.76 -3.86 -14.97
C GLU A 59 1.75 -3.65 -13.84
N LEU A 60 1.87 -2.42 -13.36
CA LEU A 60 2.72 -2.07 -12.23
C LEU A 60 2.29 -2.82 -10.96
N LEU A 61 0.99 -2.84 -10.67
CA LEU A 61 0.45 -3.57 -9.52
C LEU A 61 0.71 -5.07 -9.63
N ARG A 62 0.60 -5.65 -10.84
CA ARG A 62 0.94 -7.07 -11.07
C ARG A 62 2.42 -7.33 -10.81
N PHE A 63 3.30 -6.48 -11.31
CA PHE A 63 4.76 -6.58 -11.12
C PHE A 63 5.14 -6.52 -9.63
N LEU A 64 4.58 -5.55 -8.89
CA LEU A 64 4.78 -5.40 -7.45
C LEU A 64 4.21 -6.59 -6.65
N ARG A 65 3.04 -7.12 -7.06
CA ARG A 65 2.41 -8.29 -6.41
C ARG A 65 3.23 -9.56 -6.62
N ASN A 66 3.74 -9.78 -7.82
CA ASN A 66 4.54 -10.96 -8.13
C ASN A 66 5.82 -11.01 -7.28
N SER A 67 6.36 -9.85 -6.91
CA SER A 67 7.56 -9.72 -6.07
C SER A 67 7.27 -9.63 -4.55
N GLY A 68 6.00 -9.78 -4.15
CA GLY A 68 5.61 -9.75 -2.73
C GLY A 68 5.60 -8.35 -2.09
N LEU A 69 5.59 -7.28 -2.88
CA LEU A 69 5.64 -5.91 -2.39
C LEU A 69 4.24 -5.26 -2.24
N ALA A 70 3.31 -5.62 -3.12
CA ALA A 70 1.93 -5.14 -3.11
C ALA A 70 0.93 -6.22 -2.67
N LEU A 71 1.28 -6.94 -1.58
CA LEU A 71 0.48 -8.04 -1.07
C LEU A 71 -0.85 -7.51 -0.51
N LYS A 72 -1.95 -8.05 -1.03
CA LYS A 72 -3.29 -7.77 -0.53
C LYS A 72 -3.53 -8.65 0.71
N TYR A 73 -3.09 -8.15 1.87
CA TYR A 73 -3.42 -8.76 3.17
C TYR A 73 -4.85 -8.45 3.61
N ALA A 74 -5.48 -7.43 3.01
CA ALA A 74 -6.82 -7.02 3.36
C ALA A 74 -7.82 -8.17 3.19
N GLU A 75 -8.33 -8.66 4.31
CA GLU A 75 -9.40 -9.63 4.33
C GLU A 75 -10.74 -8.94 4.02
N LYS A 76 -11.82 -9.72 4.08
CA LYS A 76 -13.19 -9.27 3.78
C LYS A 76 -13.61 -8.03 4.58
N TYR A 77 -13.04 -7.80 5.76
CA TYR A 77 -13.44 -6.71 6.67
C TYR A 77 -12.42 -5.56 6.76
N ASP A 78 -11.29 -5.66 6.06
CA ASP A 78 -10.20 -4.70 6.16
C ASP A 78 -10.27 -3.65 5.06
N ASN A 79 -9.46 -2.60 5.19
CA ASN A 79 -9.34 -1.60 4.14
C ASN A 79 -8.58 -2.19 2.94
N PRO A 80 -9.23 -2.32 1.77
CA PRO A 80 -8.63 -2.95 0.61
C PRO A 80 -7.51 -2.17 -0.06
N VAL A 81 -7.24 -0.92 0.34
CA VAL A 81 -6.18 -0.09 -0.26
C VAL A 81 -5.00 0.18 0.68
N ASP A 82 -4.96 -0.43 1.87
CA ASP A 82 -3.87 -0.22 2.84
C ASP A 82 -2.50 -0.61 2.30
N TYR A 83 -2.45 -1.53 1.33
CA TYR A 83 -1.19 -1.90 0.68
C TYR A 83 -0.59 -0.75 -0.17
N LEU A 84 -1.35 0.31 -0.48
CA LEU A 84 -0.86 1.45 -1.26
C LEU A 84 0.22 2.24 -0.53
N ASP A 85 0.11 2.38 0.80
CA ASP A 85 1.13 3.09 1.59
C ASP A 85 2.50 2.41 1.44
N ARG A 86 2.51 1.08 1.42
CA ARG A 86 3.72 0.31 1.14
C ARG A 86 4.21 0.55 -0.29
N ILE A 87 3.32 0.57 -1.29
CA ILE A 87 3.71 0.87 -2.68
C ILE A 87 4.37 2.26 -2.77
N TYR A 88 3.75 3.29 -2.18
CA TYR A 88 4.30 4.64 -2.22
C TYR A 88 5.66 4.72 -1.52
N SER A 89 5.87 3.97 -0.43
CA SER A 89 7.17 3.92 0.26
C SER A 89 8.32 3.36 -0.60
N ILE A 90 8.04 2.54 -1.62
CA ILE A 90 9.06 2.03 -2.55
C ILE A 90 9.61 3.17 -3.41
N PHE A 91 8.78 4.17 -3.72
CA PHE A 91 9.09 5.25 -4.67
C PHE A 91 9.44 6.58 -4.00
N GLN A 92 9.36 6.66 -2.67
CA GLN A 92 9.72 7.85 -1.92
C GLN A 92 11.24 7.90 -1.66
N PRO A 93 11.89 9.07 -1.82
CA PRO A 93 13.27 9.28 -1.41
C PRO A 93 13.46 8.97 0.08
N LEU A 94 14.62 8.41 0.44
CA LEU A 94 14.96 7.94 1.80
C LEU A 94 15.00 9.02 2.89
N ASP A 95 14.80 10.30 2.55
CA ASP A 95 14.75 11.40 3.53
C ASP A 95 13.51 11.31 4.44
N TYR A 96 12.54 10.45 4.10
CA TYR A 96 11.48 10.05 5.01
C TYR A 96 11.86 8.78 5.77
N PRO A 97 11.72 8.73 7.10
CA PRO A 97 11.97 7.53 7.87
C PRO A 97 11.03 6.42 7.38
N ILE A 98 11.58 5.43 6.67
CA ILE A 98 10.86 4.20 6.34
C ILE A 98 10.33 3.66 7.67
N PRO A 99 9.01 3.45 7.83
CA PRO A 99 8.49 2.83 9.03
C PRO A 99 9.21 1.50 9.18
N LYS A 100 10.02 1.37 10.24
CA LYS A 100 10.61 0.11 10.66
C LYS A 100 9.47 -0.77 11.14
N THR A 101 8.71 -1.32 10.20
CA THR A 101 7.76 -2.37 10.52
C THR A 101 8.60 -3.57 10.91
N ASN A 102 8.24 -4.23 12.01
CA ASN A 102 8.94 -5.39 12.56
C ASN A 102 8.94 -6.63 11.61
N ALA A 103 8.68 -6.43 10.32
CA ALA A 103 8.63 -7.40 9.24
C ALA A 103 9.85 -7.29 8.30
N ASP A 104 11.01 -6.85 8.82
CA ASP A 104 12.33 -6.89 8.17
C ASP A 104 12.79 -8.34 7.95
N GLY A 105 12.05 -9.07 7.13
CA GLY A 105 12.47 -10.36 6.62
C GLY A 105 13.44 -10.17 5.47
N SER A 106 14.46 -11.02 5.44
CA SER A 106 15.36 -11.14 4.31
C SER A 106 14.95 -12.31 3.42
N ILE A 107 15.09 -12.16 2.11
CA ILE A 107 14.83 -13.22 1.12
C ILE A 107 16.19 -13.71 0.59
N ALA A 108 16.46 -15.00 0.76
CA ALA A 108 17.65 -15.61 0.20
C ALA A 108 17.68 -15.48 -1.32
N ILE A 109 18.84 -15.17 -1.87
CA ILE A 109 19.01 -14.99 -3.31
C ILE A 109 19.15 -16.36 -3.99
N ARG A 110 18.21 -16.67 -4.88
CA ARG A 110 18.17 -17.92 -5.64
C ARG A 110 18.06 -17.66 -7.13
N PHE A 111 18.62 -18.54 -7.94
CA PHE A 111 18.57 -18.42 -9.39
C PHE A 111 18.73 -19.76 -10.11
N CYS A 112 18.32 -19.78 -11.37
CA CYS A 112 18.60 -20.88 -12.28
C CYS A 112 19.73 -20.47 -13.25
N PRO A 113 20.90 -21.12 -13.22
CA PRO A 113 22.00 -20.79 -14.13
C PRO A 113 21.61 -20.86 -15.60
N GLU A 114 20.78 -21.84 -15.98
CA GLU A 114 20.31 -22.00 -17.36
C GLU A 114 19.39 -20.84 -17.78
N CYS A 115 18.48 -20.39 -16.91
CA CYS A 115 17.66 -19.21 -17.20
C CYS A 115 18.51 -17.94 -17.34
N ILE A 116 19.55 -17.78 -16.52
CA ILE A 116 20.47 -16.63 -16.62
C ILE A 116 21.19 -16.65 -17.97
N LEU A 117 21.75 -17.78 -18.38
CA LEU A 117 22.42 -17.91 -19.68
C LEU A 117 21.46 -17.66 -20.85
N GLN A 118 20.22 -18.16 -20.77
CA GLN A 118 19.19 -17.89 -21.77
C GLN A 118 18.85 -16.39 -21.83
N ALA A 119 18.68 -15.74 -20.68
CA ALA A 119 18.42 -14.29 -20.64
C ALA A 119 19.60 -13.49 -21.23
N ILE A 120 20.84 -13.91 -20.99
CA ILE A 120 22.03 -13.28 -21.58
C ILE A 120 22.03 -13.46 -23.11
N GLN A 121 21.72 -14.66 -23.60
CA GLN A 121 21.64 -14.94 -25.04
C GLN A 121 20.52 -14.14 -25.74
N GLU A 122 19.36 -14.00 -25.09
CA GLU A 122 18.19 -13.33 -25.64
C GLU A 122 18.27 -11.80 -25.52
N TYR A 123 18.75 -11.27 -24.40
CA TYR A 123 18.65 -9.85 -24.04
C TYR A 123 20.01 -9.16 -23.79
N GLY A 124 21.11 -9.91 -23.79
CA GLY A 124 22.47 -9.38 -23.55
C GLY A 124 22.84 -9.22 -22.07
N PHE A 125 21.98 -9.63 -21.13
CA PHE A 125 22.24 -9.59 -19.69
C PHE A 125 21.38 -10.61 -18.93
N GLY A 126 21.77 -10.96 -17.71
CA GLY A 126 20.94 -11.74 -16.78
C GLY A 126 19.95 -10.88 -15.97
N TYR A 127 18.97 -11.53 -15.35
CA TYR A 127 18.10 -10.96 -14.31
C TYR A 127 17.53 -12.05 -13.40
N PHE A 128 17.09 -11.69 -12.19
CA PHE A 128 16.44 -12.62 -11.27
C PHE A 128 14.93 -12.59 -11.41
N LYS A 129 14.32 -13.76 -11.56
CA LYS A 129 12.87 -13.90 -11.72
C LYS A 129 12.11 -13.80 -10.41
N TRP A 130 10.89 -13.28 -10.43
CA TRP A 130 10.05 -13.15 -9.22
C TRP A 130 9.71 -14.51 -8.60
N GLU A 131 9.57 -15.56 -9.41
CA GLU A 131 9.26 -16.91 -8.94
C GLU A 131 10.37 -17.49 -8.04
N TRP A 132 11.62 -17.03 -8.19
CA TRP A 132 12.77 -17.49 -7.42
C TRP A 132 12.82 -16.92 -6.00
N LEU A 133 12.09 -15.83 -5.73
CA LEU A 133 12.01 -15.22 -4.40
C LEU A 133 11.45 -16.22 -3.38
N GLN A 134 10.43 -16.98 -3.78
CA GLN A 134 9.72 -17.92 -2.90
C GLN A 134 9.86 -19.39 -3.32
N GLY A 135 10.33 -19.65 -4.56
CA GLY A 135 10.51 -20.98 -5.10
C GLY A 135 11.83 -21.64 -4.70
N LEU A 136 11.83 -22.98 -4.77
CA LEU A 136 13.03 -23.82 -4.62
C LEU A 136 13.43 -24.49 -5.93
N GLN A 137 12.55 -24.48 -6.92
CA GLN A 137 12.73 -25.09 -8.23
C GLN A 137 12.44 -24.08 -9.34
N CYS A 138 13.19 -24.17 -10.43
CA CYS A 138 12.95 -23.42 -11.66
C CYS A 138 11.72 -24.00 -12.37
N LEU A 139 10.71 -23.17 -12.67
CA LEU A 139 9.50 -23.65 -13.36
C LEU A 139 9.78 -24.04 -14.81
N LYS A 140 10.76 -23.40 -15.46
CA LYS A 140 11.12 -23.67 -16.86
C LYS A 140 11.92 -24.97 -17.03
N HIS A 141 12.87 -25.24 -16.14
CA HIS A 141 13.83 -26.34 -16.27
C HIS A 141 13.57 -27.51 -15.32
N GLY A 142 12.66 -27.38 -14.35
CA GLY A 142 12.33 -28.43 -13.39
C GLY A 142 13.46 -28.80 -12.41
N ARG A 143 14.48 -27.95 -12.29
CA ARG A 143 15.68 -28.18 -11.46
C ARG A 143 15.66 -27.32 -10.21
N LEU A 144 16.34 -27.78 -9.16
CA LEU A 144 16.56 -26.99 -7.95
C LEU A 144 17.32 -25.70 -8.27
N LEU A 145 16.90 -24.60 -7.67
CA LEU A 145 17.57 -23.31 -7.81
C LEU A 145 18.91 -23.32 -7.06
N SER A 146 19.91 -22.64 -7.62
CA SER A 146 21.17 -22.35 -6.91
C SER A 146 20.92 -21.22 -5.92
N GLN A 147 21.32 -21.41 -4.66
CA GLN A 147 21.19 -20.40 -3.61
C GLN A 147 22.55 -19.82 -3.26
N LEU A 148 22.64 -18.48 -3.26
CA LEU A 148 23.86 -17.78 -2.87
C LEU A 148 24.08 -17.89 -1.36
N LYS A 149 25.33 -18.09 -0.97
CA LYS A 149 25.75 -18.07 0.43
C LYS A 149 25.75 -16.63 0.95
N LYS A 150 25.20 -16.44 2.15
CA LYS A 150 25.25 -15.16 2.85
C LYS A 150 26.67 -14.63 2.96
N SER A 151 26.83 -13.34 2.70
CA SER A 151 28.12 -12.65 2.76
C SER A 151 27.91 -11.15 3.02
N LYS A 152 28.98 -10.39 3.28
CA LYS A 152 28.84 -8.94 3.41
C LYS A 152 28.27 -8.36 2.13
N ARG A 153 27.43 -7.31 2.26
CA ARG A 153 26.78 -6.64 1.13
C ARG A 153 27.71 -6.39 -0.05
N GLU A 154 28.88 -5.80 0.17
CA GLU A 154 29.90 -5.52 -0.87
C GLU A 154 30.29 -6.79 -1.66
N THR A 155 30.58 -7.88 -0.95
CA THR A 155 30.90 -9.18 -1.57
C THR A 155 29.70 -9.71 -2.36
N MET A 156 28.51 -9.61 -1.80
CA MET A 156 27.29 -10.05 -2.47
C MET A 156 27.04 -9.26 -3.76
N VAL A 157 27.27 -7.95 -3.79
CA VAL A 157 27.14 -7.14 -5.01
C VAL A 157 28.04 -7.70 -6.11
N LEU A 158 29.29 -8.01 -5.81
CA LEU A 158 30.22 -8.61 -6.78
C LEU A 158 29.73 -9.99 -7.24
N THR A 159 29.23 -10.82 -6.32
CA THR A 159 28.66 -12.13 -6.67
C THR A 159 27.42 -12.01 -7.55
N LEU A 160 26.52 -11.04 -7.29
CA LEU A 160 25.36 -10.77 -8.13
C LEU A 160 25.78 -10.33 -9.52
N LEU A 161 26.76 -9.43 -9.64
CA LEU A 161 27.28 -9.00 -10.94
C LEU A 161 27.86 -10.18 -11.74
N LYS A 162 28.63 -11.06 -11.10
CA LYS A 162 29.12 -12.31 -11.73
C LYS A 162 27.98 -13.19 -12.22
N VAL A 163 26.94 -13.39 -11.41
CA VAL A 163 25.76 -14.18 -11.82
C VAL A 163 25.11 -13.54 -13.03
N LEU A 164 24.82 -12.24 -12.98
CA LEU A 164 24.13 -11.53 -14.06
C LEU A 164 24.95 -11.44 -15.35
N SER A 165 26.28 -11.55 -15.28
CA SER A 165 27.17 -11.65 -16.43
C SER A 165 27.40 -13.09 -16.92
N GLY A 166 26.77 -14.09 -16.29
CA GLY A 166 26.91 -15.50 -16.66
C GLY A 166 28.26 -16.10 -16.28
N CYS A 167 29.02 -15.44 -15.41
CA CYS A 167 30.29 -15.98 -14.92
C CYS A 167 30.03 -17.16 -13.96
N PRO A 168 30.83 -18.24 -14.04
CA PRO A 168 30.71 -19.35 -13.12
C PRO A 168 31.04 -18.91 -11.68
N LEU A 169 30.29 -19.43 -10.71
CA LEU A 169 30.55 -19.23 -9.29
C LEU A 169 31.39 -20.38 -8.73
N ASP A 170 32.20 -20.08 -7.71
CA ASP A 170 32.82 -21.12 -6.88
C ASP A 170 31.71 -21.81 -6.05
N VAL A 171 31.83 -23.13 -5.86
CA VAL A 171 30.97 -23.92 -4.96
C VAL A 171 30.90 -23.29 -3.56
N ARG A 172 31.96 -22.62 -3.11
CA ARG A 172 32.01 -21.90 -1.82
C ARG A 172 31.09 -20.67 -1.74
N GLU A 173 30.71 -20.10 -2.88
CA GLU A 173 29.75 -19.00 -3.00
C GLU A 173 28.30 -19.49 -2.96
N LEU A 174 28.08 -20.81 -2.98
CA LEU A 174 26.76 -21.44 -2.93
C LEU A 174 26.50 -22.08 -1.56
N THR A 175 25.21 -22.22 -1.23
CA THR A 175 24.76 -22.96 -0.06
C THR A 175 23.64 -23.92 -0.44
N ASN A 176 23.48 -24.99 0.35
CA ASN A 176 22.34 -25.88 0.21
C ASN A 176 21.03 -25.11 0.41
N LEU A 177 20.01 -25.46 -0.38
CA LEU A 177 18.67 -24.91 -0.23
C LEU A 177 18.13 -25.29 1.16
N SER A 178 17.91 -24.27 1.99
CA SER A 178 17.21 -24.46 3.25
C SER A 178 15.71 -24.45 2.98
N VAL A 179 15.03 -25.54 3.30
CA VAL A 179 13.57 -25.65 3.26
C VAL A 179 12.98 -24.96 4.49
N LYS A 180 13.14 -23.64 4.60
CA LYS A 180 12.23 -22.86 5.45
C LYS A 180 10.99 -22.59 4.62
N HIS A 181 9.87 -23.17 5.03
CA HIS A 181 8.57 -23.05 4.37
C HIS A 181 8.25 -21.57 4.13
N THR A 182 8.44 -21.11 2.91
CA THR A 182 7.95 -19.81 2.45
C THR A 182 6.47 -19.99 2.19
N GLN A 183 5.65 -19.48 3.10
CA GLN A 183 4.19 -19.51 2.95
C GLN A 183 3.85 -18.85 1.63
N ARG A 184 3.32 -19.65 0.71
CA ARG A 184 2.68 -19.17 -0.51
C ARG A 184 1.45 -18.38 -0.03
N LEU A 185 1.58 -17.06 0.07
CA LEU A 185 0.46 -16.20 0.45
C LEU A 185 -0.67 -16.45 -0.55
N SER A 186 -1.72 -17.11 -0.07
CA SER A 186 -2.92 -17.38 -0.86
C SER A 186 -3.56 -16.04 -1.20
N ARG A 187 -3.80 -15.81 -2.49
CA ARG A 187 -4.63 -14.69 -2.93
C ARG A 187 -6.07 -15.01 -2.49
N VAL A 188 -6.51 -14.42 -1.38
CA VAL A 188 -7.94 -14.47 -1.02
C VAL A 188 -8.68 -13.57 -2.00
N SER A 189 -9.42 -14.17 -2.93
CA SER A 189 -10.35 -13.43 -3.78
C SER A 189 -11.61 -13.18 -2.97
N VAL A 190 -11.89 -11.91 -2.67
CA VAL A 190 -13.13 -11.48 -2.02
C VAL A 190 -13.96 -10.72 -3.03
N ASP A 191 -15.26 -11.01 -3.10
CA ASP A 191 -16.19 -10.34 -4.05
C ASP A 191 -16.38 -8.84 -3.73
N TYR A 192 -16.34 -8.49 -2.44
CA TYR A 192 -16.39 -7.12 -1.93
C TYR A 192 -15.84 -7.06 -0.50
N HIS A 193 -15.31 -5.90 -0.12
CA HIS A 193 -14.90 -5.61 1.26
C HIS A 193 -16.05 -4.96 2.04
N ILE A 194 -16.33 -5.46 3.24
CA ILE A 194 -17.42 -4.99 4.09
C ILE A 194 -16.94 -3.83 4.97
N MET A 195 -17.58 -2.69 4.81
CA MET A 195 -17.17 -1.45 5.48
C MET A 195 -17.77 -1.31 6.88
N PRO A 196 -17.10 -0.60 7.81
CA PRO A 196 -17.56 -0.45 9.19
C PRO A 196 -19.01 0.08 9.32
N CYS A 197 -19.41 1.02 8.46
CA CYS A 197 -20.78 1.55 8.47
C CYS A 197 -21.85 0.48 8.19
N PHE A 198 -21.54 -0.53 7.38
CA PHE A 198 -22.46 -1.64 7.13
C PHE A 198 -22.56 -2.54 8.36
N MET A 199 -21.43 -2.80 9.04
CA MET A 199 -21.40 -3.59 10.28
C MET A 199 -22.18 -2.89 11.41
N VAL A 200 -22.11 -1.56 11.51
CA VAL A 200 -22.93 -0.79 12.45
C VAL A 200 -24.43 -0.97 12.14
N ASP A 201 -24.82 -0.89 10.87
CA ASP A 201 -26.20 -1.13 10.46
C ASP A 201 -26.66 -2.57 10.75
N PHE A 202 -25.76 -3.55 10.57
CA PHE A 202 -26.03 -4.94 10.91
C PHE A 202 -26.24 -5.11 12.41
N TYR A 203 -25.39 -4.52 13.25
CA TYR A 203 -25.54 -4.53 14.70
C TYR A 203 -26.90 -3.95 15.12
N LEU A 204 -27.28 -2.80 14.57
CA LEU A 204 -28.59 -2.20 14.85
C LEU A 204 -29.74 -3.10 14.37
N TRP A 205 -29.58 -3.77 13.24
CA TRP A 205 -30.59 -4.67 12.69
C TRP A 205 -30.75 -5.96 13.50
N ALA A 206 -29.65 -6.62 13.85
CA ALA A 206 -29.63 -7.88 14.60
C ALA A 206 -30.13 -7.70 16.04
N THR A 207 -29.99 -6.50 16.60
CA THR A 207 -30.45 -6.18 17.96
C THR A 207 -31.88 -5.64 18.02
N MET A 208 -32.54 -5.38 16.90
CA MET A 208 -33.93 -4.90 16.91
C MET A 208 -34.86 -6.01 17.42
N ARG A 209 -35.78 -5.65 18.32
CA ARG A 209 -36.88 -6.54 18.71
C ARG A 209 -37.78 -6.74 17.50
N ARG A 210 -38.04 -7.98 17.13
CA ARG A 210 -38.89 -8.32 15.98
C ARG A 210 -40.04 -9.21 16.42
N ASN A 211 -41.22 -8.94 15.88
CA ASN A 211 -42.42 -9.74 16.12
C ASN A 211 -42.53 -10.93 15.15
N ASP A 212 -41.62 -11.03 14.17
CA ASP A 212 -41.63 -12.06 13.14
C ASP A 212 -40.88 -13.34 13.56
N HIS A 213 -40.32 -13.38 14.78
CA HIS A 213 -39.48 -14.46 15.34
C HIS A 213 -38.37 -14.97 14.40
N SER A 214 -38.05 -14.23 13.33
CA SER A 214 -37.24 -14.70 12.21
C SER A 214 -35.77 -14.93 12.54
N LEU A 215 -35.32 -14.41 13.69
CA LEU A 215 -33.95 -14.49 14.22
C LEU A 215 -33.92 -15.10 15.65
N GLY A 216 -35.06 -15.64 16.12
CA GLY A 216 -35.22 -16.15 17.49
C GLY A 216 -35.19 -15.06 18.57
N ASP A 217 -35.14 -15.49 19.84
CA ASP A 217 -35.13 -14.61 21.02
C ASP A 217 -33.71 -14.20 21.47
N GLY A 218 -32.69 -14.59 20.71
CA GLY A 218 -31.28 -14.27 21.00
C GLY A 218 -30.95 -12.78 20.99
N PHE A 219 -31.87 -11.90 20.57
CA PHE A 219 -31.68 -10.45 20.66
C PHE A 219 -31.58 -9.99 22.13
N HIS A 220 -32.13 -10.72 23.11
CA HIS A 220 -32.01 -10.39 24.53
C HIS A 220 -30.55 -10.41 25.03
N ASP A 221 -29.71 -11.26 24.46
CA ASP A 221 -28.29 -11.38 24.84
C ASP A 221 -27.50 -10.09 24.58
N TRP A 222 -28.01 -9.23 23.70
CA TRP A 222 -27.40 -7.96 23.32
C TRP A 222 -27.74 -6.81 24.24
N TYR A 223 -28.58 -7.02 25.25
CA TYR A 223 -29.00 -5.98 26.18
C TYR A 223 -28.55 -6.31 27.60
N TYR A 224 -28.21 -5.27 28.35
CA TYR A 224 -28.15 -5.33 29.81
C TYR A 224 -29.57 -5.48 30.37
N GLN A 225 -29.66 -5.89 31.63
CA GLN A 225 -30.96 -6.02 32.33
C GLN A 225 -31.74 -4.70 32.39
N ASP A 226 -31.04 -3.57 32.32
CA ASP A 226 -31.64 -2.22 32.29
C ASP A 226 -32.11 -1.78 30.89
N GLY A 227 -32.03 -2.66 29.88
CA GLY A 227 -32.48 -2.38 28.52
C GLY A 227 -31.50 -1.56 27.68
N ARG A 228 -30.30 -1.23 28.18
CA ARG A 228 -29.22 -0.65 27.36
C ARG A 228 -28.57 -1.73 26.51
N ARG A 229 -28.16 -1.38 25.28
CA ARG A 229 -27.40 -2.29 24.42
C ARG A 229 -25.97 -2.48 24.93
N LYS A 230 -25.49 -3.72 24.91
CA LYS A 230 -24.11 -4.07 25.24
C LYS A 230 -23.18 -3.63 24.09
N PRO A 231 -22.06 -2.95 24.39
CA PRO A 231 -21.03 -2.74 23.39
C PRO A 231 -20.45 -4.09 22.95
N VAL A 232 -20.14 -4.22 21.67
CA VAL A 232 -19.59 -5.44 21.07
C VAL A 232 -18.32 -5.05 20.32
N SER A 233 -17.25 -5.82 20.51
CA SER A 233 -16.01 -5.61 19.77
C SER A 233 -16.20 -5.90 18.28
N ARG A 234 -15.31 -5.37 17.44
CA ARG A 234 -15.34 -5.59 15.99
C ARG A 234 -15.26 -7.09 15.66
N GLU A 235 -14.37 -7.81 16.33
CA GLU A 235 -14.11 -9.23 16.10
C GLU A 235 -15.35 -10.08 16.44
N CYS A 236 -16.00 -9.78 17.57
CA CYS A 236 -17.22 -10.45 17.98
C CYS A 236 -18.36 -10.17 16.99
N LEU A 237 -18.50 -8.92 16.53
CA LEU A 237 -19.53 -8.55 15.56
C LEU A 237 -19.32 -9.24 14.20
N ILE A 238 -18.07 -9.41 13.76
CA ILE A 238 -17.73 -10.17 12.54
C ILE A 238 -18.15 -11.64 12.70
N GLN A 239 -17.80 -12.28 13.81
CA GLN A 239 -18.17 -13.67 14.08
C GLN A 239 -19.68 -13.88 14.05
N ILE A 240 -20.41 -12.94 14.65
CA ILE A 240 -21.87 -12.99 14.66
C ILE A 240 -22.43 -12.78 13.25
N TYR A 241 -21.90 -11.84 12.48
CA TYR A 241 -22.34 -11.64 11.10
C TYR A 241 -22.11 -12.88 10.23
N GLU A 242 -20.96 -13.54 10.36
CA GLU A 242 -20.69 -14.80 9.66
C GLU A 242 -21.62 -15.94 10.11
N TYR A 243 -21.94 -16.01 11.42
CA TYR A 243 -22.96 -16.92 11.93
C TYR A 243 -24.32 -16.66 11.27
N TYR A 244 -24.75 -15.40 11.18
CA TYR A 244 -26.04 -15.04 10.57
C TYR A 244 -26.08 -15.38 9.08
N ASN A 245 -25.03 -15.09 8.32
CA ASN A 245 -24.95 -15.48 6.91
C ASN A 245 -25.05 -17.00 6.72
N LYS A 246 -24.52 -17.77 7.66
CA LYS A 246 -24.52 -19.25 7.61
C LYS A 246 -25.86 -19.86 8.01
N PHE A 247 -26.47 -19.38 9.08
CA PHE A 247 -27.66 -20.02 9.69
C PHE A 247 -28.99 -19.32 9.34
N PHE A 248 -28.94 -18.06 8.92
CA PHE A 248 -30.09 -17.25 8.51
C PHE A 248 -29.86 -16.60 7.14
N PRO A 249 -29.60 -17.38 6.07
CA PRO A 249 -29.17 -16.85 4.78
C PRO A 249 -30.23 -15.98 4.10
N GLU A 250 -31.52 -16.31 4.23
CA GLU A 250 -32.60 -15.52 3.62
C GLU A 250 -32.75 -14.14 4.28
N GLN A 251 -32.70 -14.10 5.61
CA GLN A 251 -32.78 -12.88 6.40
C GLN A 251 -31.54 -12.01 6.14
N SER A 252 -30.36 -12.63 6.09
CA SER A 252 -29.10 -11.96 5.77
C SER A 252 -29.12 -11.38 4.35
N HIS A 253 -29.61 -12.15 3.37
CA HIS A 253 -29.74 -11.68 2.00
C HIS A 253 -30.72 -10.50 1.90
N ARG A 254 -31.87 -10.58 2.58
CA ARG A 254 -32.83 -9.47 2.65
C ARG A 254 -32.20 -8.23 3.30
N PHE A 255 -31.48 -8.39 4.40
CA PHE A 255 -30.76 -7.30 5.06
C PHE A 255 -29.73 -6.65 4.12
N ILE A 256 -28.90 -7.44 3.45
CA ILE A 256 -27.93 -6.92 2.46
C ILE A 256 -28.65 -6.18 1.33
N LYS A 257 -29.77 -6.69 0.83
CA LYS A 257 -30.56 -6.04 -0.23
C LYS A 257 -31.17 -4.71 0.22
N GLU A 258 -31.65 -4.63 1.47
CA GLU A 258 -32.31 -3.43 2.00
C GLU A 258 -31.33 -2.36 2.50
N ARG A 259 -30.21 -2.78 3.08
CA ARG A 259 -29.25 -1.88 3.78
C ARG A 259 -27.91 -1.77 3.09
N GLY A 260 -27.59 -2.69 2.19
CA GLY A 260 -26.32 -2.71 1.48
C GLY A 260 -26.35 -1.84 0.23
N GLU A 261 -25.23 -1.19 -0.03
CA GLU A 261 -24.93 -0.49 -1.27
C GLU A 261 -23.53 -0.93 -1.72
N ILE A 262 -23.42 -1.36 -2.98
CA ILE A 262 -22.12 -1.65 -3.59
C ILE A 262 -21.51 -0.34 -4.09
N LYS A 263 -20.34 0.00 -3.56
CA LYS A 263 -19.59 1.18 -3.95
C LYS A 263 -18.23 0.79 -4.49
N PHE A 264 -17.86 1.38 -5.62
CA PHE A 264 -16.50 1.27 -6.16
C PHE A 264 -15.65 2.40 -5.62
N VAL A 265 -14.55 2.05 -4.96
CA VAL A 265 -13.50 3.03 -4.65
C VAL A 265 -12.45 2.93 -5.72
N ARG A 266 -12.24 4.05 -6.42
CA ARG A 266 -11.24 4.18 -7.47
C ARG A 266 -9.99 4.84 -6.90
N PHE A 267 -8.83 4.36 -7.31
CA PHE A 267 -7.52 4.84 -6.91
C PHE A 267 -6.51 4.61 -8.04
N GLY A 268 -5.29 5.07 -7.87
CA GLY A 268 -4.21 4.89 -8.84
C GLY A 268 -2.85 4.99 -8.16
N ILE A 269 -1.86 4.34 -8.75
CA ILE A 269 -0.45 4.49 -8.34
C ILE A 269 0.12 5.71 -9.09
N ASN A 270 0.10 5.65 -10.43
CA ASN A 270 0.50 6.75 -11.31
C ASN A 270 -0.70 7.41 -11.99
N GLN A 271 -1.76 6.64 -12.26
CA GLN A 271 -2.91 7.06 -13.06
C GLN A 271 -4.16 7.14 -12.16
N PRO A 272 -4.57 8.33 -11.70
CA PRO A 272 -5.71 8.46 -10.79
C PRO A 272 -6.97 7.76 -11.32
N GLY A 273 -7.48 6.82 -10.53
CA GLY A 273 -8.73 6.10 -10.80
C GLY A 273 -8.65 4.95 -11.83
N SER A 274 -7.44 4.55 -12.21
CA SER A 274 -7.15 3.40 -13.07
C SER A 274 -7.47 2.04 -12.41
N LEU A 275 -7.44 2.00 -11.09
CA LEU A 275 -7.71 0.83 -10.27
C LEU A 275 -9.00 1.01 -9.49
N SER A 276 -9.64 -0.09 -9.13
CA SER A 276 -10.85 -0.06 -8.32
C SER A 276 -11.01 -1.27 -7.41
N GLU A 277 -11.59 -1.05 -6.24
CA GLU A 277 -11.99 -2.10 -5.30
C GLU A 277 -13.51 -1.99 -5.02
N LYS A 278 -14.15 -3.14 -4.83
CA LYS A 278 -15.59 -3.24 -4.53
C LYS A 278 -15.81 -3.22 -3.03
N LEU A 279 -16.67 -2.33 -2.56
CA LEU A 279 -17.06 -2.22 -1.16
C LEU A 279 -18.55 -2.51 -0.99
N LEU A 280 -18.91 -3.19 0.09
CA LEU A 280 -20.26 -3.24 0.63
C LEU A 280 -20.33 -2.25 1.81
N LYS A 281 -21.12 -1.19 1.63
CA LYS A 281 -21.36 -0.15 2.66
C LYS A 281 -22.85 -0.04 3.00
N SER A 282 -23.17 0.65 4.09
CA SER A 282 -24.55 1.00 4.43
C SER A 282 -25.11 2.04 3.46
N SER A 283 -26.27 1.75 2.86
CA SER A 283 -27.01 2.67 1.99
C SER A 283 -27.49 3.94 2.71
N LYS A 284 -27.55 3.92 4.05
CA LYS A 284 -27.94 5.08 4.87
C LYS A 284 -26.81 6.08 5.10
N HIS A 285 -25.56 5.65 4.94
CA HIS A 285 -24.40 6.48 5.27
C HIS A 285 -23.86 7.18 4.02
N ASN A 286 -23.69 8.49 4.10
CA ASN A 286 -23.05 9.26 3.04
C ASN A 286 -21.53 9.34 3.28
N CYS A 287 -20.74 8.72 2.40
CA CYS A 287 -19.28 8.72 2.52
C CYS A 287 -18.67 10.12 2.46
N SER A 288 -19.34 11.10 1.85
CA SER A 288 -18.87 12.49 1.75
C SER A 288 -18.81 13.22 3.09
N TYR A 289 -19.48 12.71 4.13
CA TYR A 289 -19.46 13.26 5.49
C TYR A 289 -18.91 12.28 6.52
N CYS A 290 -18.39 11.14 6.06
CA CYS A 290 -17.86 10.12 6.94
C CYS A 290 -16.55 10.64 7.56
N THR A 291 -16.35 10.46 8.87
CA THR A 291 -15.08 10.75 9.57
C THR A 291 -14.24 9.50 9.79
N LYS A 292 -14.78 8.30 9.50
CA LYS A 292 -14.10 7.01 9.69
C LYS A 292 -12.91 6.79 8.76
N TRP A 293 -12.75 7.60 7.71
CA TRP A 293 -11.54 7.60 6.87
C TRP A 293 -10.32 8.20 7.59
N GLU A 294 -10.53 9.20 8.46
CA GLU A 294 -9.49 9.96 9.16
C GLU A 294 -9.04 9.25 10.43
N ALA A 295 -9.99 8.70 11.19
CA ALA A 295 -9.73 8.29 12.56
C ALA A 295 -8.94 6.97 12.70
N PHE A 296 -9.01 6.06 11.72
CA PHE A 296 -8.44 4.70 11.85
C PHE A 296 -7.96 4.05 10.55
N GLY A 297 -8.06 4.74 9.39
CA GLY A 297 -7.73 4.12 8.10
C GLY A 297 -8.63 2.95 7.70
N GLU A 298 -9.70 2.65 8.45
CA GLU A 298 -10.53 1.44 8.25
C GLU A 298 -11.38 1.45 6.98
N CYS A 299 -11.63 2.63 6.39
CA CYS A 299 -12.46 2.76 5.19
C CYS A 299 -11.77 3.65 4.15
N PRO A 300 -11.54 3.16 2.93
CA PRO A 300 -10.84 3.93 1.90
C PRO A 300 -11.73 4.95 1.19
N ALA A 301 -13.04 4.95 1.48
CA ALA A 301 -13.97 5.89 0.88
C ALA A 301 -13.78 7.28 1.49
N LYS A 302 -12.77 8.01 0.99
CA LYS A 302 -12.51 9.40 1.37
C LYS A 302 -13.74 10.26 1.03
N PRO A 303 -14.10 11.22 1.89
CA PRO A 303 -15.10 12.19 1.52
C PRO A 303 -14.63 12.93 0.28
N ILE A 304 -15.56 13.22 -0.63
CA ILE A 304 -15.28 14.21 -1.66
C ILE A 304 -15.08 15.51 -0.90
N LYS A 305 -13.82 15.93 -0.73
CA LYS A 305 -13.54 17.31 -0.40
C LYS A 305 -14.06 18.09 -1.60
N LEU A 306 -15.31 18.55 -1.50
CA LEU A 306 -15.66 19.79 -2.14
C LEU A 306 -14.64 20.75 -1.55
N PHE A 307 -13.65 21.12 -2.36
CA PHE A 307 -13.08 22.43 -2.17
C PHE A 307 -14.30 23.34 -2.27
N VAL A 308 -14.90 23.66 -1.13
CA VAL A 308 -15.28 25.04 -0.90
C VAL A 308 -14.02 25.74 -1.35
N ILE A 309 -14.14 26.49 -2.45
CA ILE A 309 -13.17 27.53 -2.72
C ILE A 309 -13.24 28.32 -1.41
N GLU A 310 -12.36 27.99 -0.47
CA GLU A 310 -12.24 28.77 0.74
C GLU A 310 -12.09 30.16 0.18
N PRO A 311 -12.97 31.10 0.56
CA PRO A 311 -12.72 32.48 0.21
C PRO A 311 -11.34 32.71 0.79
N GLN A 312 -10.32 32.72 -0.08
CA GLN A 312 -8.95 33.03 0.29
C GLN A 312 -9.11 34.20 1.21
N TYR A 313 -8.63 34.08 2.44
CA TYR A 313 -8.68 35.13 3.45
C TYR A 313 -8.53 36.46 2.75
N THR A 314 -9.66 37.09 2.44
CA THR A 314 -9.68 38.39 1.82
C THR A 314 -9.54 39.25 3.03
N TYR A 315 -8.27 39.45 3.40
CA TYR A 315 -7.84 40.76 3.83
C TYR A 315 -8.70 41.76 3.06
N THR A 316 -9.52 42.47 3.83
CA THR A 316 -10.52 43.45 3.43
C THR A 316 -10.06 44.33 2.28
N GLY A 317 -10.18 43.81 1.06
CA GLY A 317 -9.62 44.41 -0.14
C GLY A 317 -10.48 43.94 -1.29
N LEU A 318 -11.41 44.80 -1.69
CA LEU A 318 -12.18 44.66 -2.92
C LEU A 318 -11.26 44.17 -4.04
N ASN A 319 -11.69 43.17 -4.81
CA ASN A 319 -10.93 42.76 -5.97
C ASN A 319 -10.78 43.99 -6.92
N PRO A 320 -9.73 44.07 -7.75
CA PRO A 320 -9.46 45.24 -8.59
C PRO A 320 -10.62 45.64 -9.51
N CYS A 321 -11.41 44.66 -9.99
CA CYS A 321 -12.58 44.91 -10.83
C CYS A 321 -13.73 45.49 -10.01
N ASP A 322 -14.00 44.97 -8.82
CA ASP A 322 -15.03 45.49 -7.91
C ASP A 322 -14.66 46.89 -7.39
N PHE A 323 -13.36 47.15 -7.17
CA PHE A 323 -12.86 48.48 -6.82
C PHE A 323 -13.10 49.47 -7.96
N PHE A 324 -12.77 49.10 -9.20
CA PHE A 324 -13.02 49.96 -10.36
C PHE A 324 -14.51 50.22 -10.58
N LEU A 325 -15.36 49.19 -10.49
CA LEU A 325 -16.81 49.35 -10.63
C LEU A 325 -17.41 50.24 -9.54
N LYS A 326 -16.87 50.16 -8.31
CA LYS A 326 -17.37 50.93 -7.17
C LYS A 326 -16.84 52.37 -7.11
N PHE A 327 -15.60 52.61 -7.56
CA PHE A 327 -14.91 53.89 -7.37
C PHE A 327 -14.42 54.55 -8.67
N GLY A 328 -14.66 53.94 -9.84
CA GLY A 328 -14.32 54.49 -11.15
C GLY A 328 -12.82 54.68 -11.43
N THR A 329 -11.94 54.08 -10.61
CA THR A 329 -10.48 54.28 -10.70
C THR A 329 -9.71 52.95 -10.60
N PRO A 330 -8.56 52.79 -11.32
CA PRO A 330 -7.79 51.54 -11.29
C PRO A 330 -7.10 51.31 -9.94
N TYR A 331 -7.06 50.06 -9.48
CA TYR A 331 -6.43 49.67 -8.21
C TYR A 331 -4.91 49.48 -8.36
N PHE A 332 -4.10 50.19 -7.55
CA PHE A 332 -2.64 50.04 -7.51
C PHE A 332 -2.19 49.43 -6.17
N PRO A 333 -1.82 48.14 -6.11
CA PRO A 333 -1.31 47.56 -4.87
C PRO A 333 0.08 48.11 -4.52
N ARG A 334 0.27 48.61 -3.30
CA ARG A 334 1.61 48.94 -2.77
C ARG A 334 2.37 47.63 -2.53
N ARG A 335 3.62 47.53 -2.99
CA ARG A 335 4.48 46.35 -2.79
C ARG A 335 4.82 46.15 -1.30
N PRO A 336 4.97 44.91 -0.81
CA PRO A 336 5.39 44.65 0.57
C PRO A 336 6.89 44.95 0.74
N VAL A 337 7.25 45.50 1.90
CA VAL A 337 8.63 45.73 2.34
C VAL A 337 9.21 44.42 2.90
N ASP A 338 10.39 44.03 2.44
CA ASP A 338 11.15 42.87 2.93
C ASP A 338 11.41 42.95 4.44
N ARG A 339 11.10 41.88 5.19
CA ARG A 339 11.50 41.72 6.59
C ARG A 339 12.72 40.81 6.66
N HIS A 340 13.87 41.41 6.98
CA HIS A 340 15.01 40.69 7.54
C HIS A 340 14.76 40.30 9.00
N ILE A 341 15.27 39.12 9.34
CA ILE A 341 15.35 38.46 10.65
C ILE A 341 16.09 39.33 11.67
N GLN A 342 15.63 39.35 12.92
CA GLN A 342 16.51 39.36 14.11
C GLN A 342 15.79 38.74 15.31
N GLU A 343 16.42 37.70 15.85
CA GLU A 343 16.13 37.07 17.14
C GLU A 343 16.38 38.07 18.29
N ILE A 344 15.53 38.08 19.31
CA ILE A 344 15.84 38.72 20.59
C ILE A 344 15.47 37.77 21.73
N ASP A 345 16.51 37.53 22.53
CA ASP A 345 16.66 36.74 23.73
C ASP A 345 15.82 37.32 24.89
N PHE A 346 15.08 36.48 25.61
CA PHE A 346 14.24 36.86 26.75
C PHE A 346 14.85 36.36 28.06
N ASP A 347 16.04 36.86 28.38
CA ASP A 347 16.59 36.80 29.73
C ASP A 347 17.36 38.09 29.97
N LEU A 348 16.65 39.15 30.39
CA LEU A 348 17.22 40.32 31.06
C LEU A 348 16.08 41.17 31.66
N LEU A 349 16.09 41.27 32.99
CA LEU A 349 15.66 42.40 33.83
C LEU A 349 14.24 42.39 34.44
N LEU A 350 14.13 41.75 35.61
CA LEU A 350 13.74 42.47 36.85
C LEU A 350 15.06 42.88 37.56
N PRO A 351 15.16 43.90 38.45
CA PRO A 351 14.09 44.51 39.27
C PRO A 351 14.14 46.06 39.42
N THR A 352 13.01 46.66 39.77
CA THR A 352 12.76 47.50 40.99
C THR A 352 11.30 47.93 41.01
#